data_AF-A0A249SQD8-F1
#
_entry.id   AF-A0A249SQD8-F1
#
_cell.length_a   1.000
_cell.length_b   1.000
_cell.length_c   1.000
_cell.angle_alpha   90.00
_cell.angle_beta   90.00
_cell.angle_gamma   90.00
#
_symmetry.space_group_name_H-M   'P 1'
#
loop_
_entity.id
_entity.type
_entity.pdbx_description
1 polymer ?
#
loop_
_entity_poly.entity_id
_entity_poly.type
_entity_poly.pdbx_seq_one_letter_code
_entity_poly.pdbx_strand_id
1 'polypeptide(L)'
;MKRTNPQNGNMLFDIHSMLFDTPITFREKVCEQCSWSVPTFYRKMKSMDRVSGKKLISALSNAEVDMIMKVFDEVYRDTWNYFDKYRK
;
A
#
# COMPACT_ATOMS: atom_id res chain seq x y z
N MET A 1 -7.19 -18.22 10.29
CA MET A 1 -6.90 -19.10 9.13
C MET A 1 -5.39 -19.25 9.03
N LYS A 2 -4.85 -20.46 9.22
CA LYS A 2 -3.41 -20.73 9.12
C LYS A 2 -3.04 -20.74 7.63
N ARG A 3 -2.20 -19.82 7.17
CA ARG A 3 -1.65 -19.85 5.80
C ARG A 3 -0.72 -21.07 5.71
N THR A 4 -1.19 -22.11 5.03
CA THR A 4 -0.39 -23.31 4.74
C THR A 4 0.72 -22.93 3.78
N ASN A 5 1.97 -23.09 4.20
CA ASN A 5 3.16 -22.86 3.41
C ASN A 5 3.30 -23.96 2.34
N PRO A 6 3.16 -23.68 1.03
CA PRO A 6 3.59 -24.62 0.02
C PRO A 6 5.07 -24.33 -0.26
N GLN A 7 5.95 -25.03 0.44
CA GLN A 7 7.40 -25.05 0.16
C GLN A 7 7.75 -25.66 -1.22
N ASN A 8 6.78 -25.90 -2.11
CA ASN A 8 6.99 -26.28 -3.51
C ASN A 8 5.69 -26.04 -4.29
N GLY A 9 5.68 -25.19 -5.32
CA GLY A 9 4.56 -25.15 -6.26
C GLY A 9 4.28 -23.79 -6.89
N ASN A 10 4.59 -23.68 -8.18
CA ASN A 10 4.16 -22.63 -9.10
C ASN A 10 4.55 -21.19 -8.72
N MET A 11 5.65 -20.70 -9.29
CA MET A 11 6.11 -19.31 -9.20
C MET A 11 5.00 -18.29 -9.52
N LEU A 12 4.16 -18.56 -10.52
CA LEU A 12 3.07 -17.66 -10.90
C LEU A 12 2.04 -17.54 -9.78
N PHE A 13 1.69 -18.66 -9.13
CA PHE A 13 0.75 -18.66 -8.00
C PHE A 13 1.30 -17.86 -6.82
N ASP A 14 2.58 -18.04 -6.49
CA ASP A 14 3.22 -17.31 -5.39
C ASP A 14 3.32 -15.81 -5.67
N ILE A 15 3.77 -15.44 -6.88
CA ILE A 15 3.85 -14.03 -7.30
C ILE A 15 2.46 -13.39 -7.27
N HIS A 16 1.45 -14.04 -7.83
CA HIS A 16 0.08 -13.54 -7.82
C HIS A 16 -0.46 -13.35 -6.40
N SER A 17 -0.23 -14.33 -5.51
CA SER A 17 -0.67 -14.27 -4.11
C SER A 17 -0.01 -13.10 -3.37
N MET A 18 1.29 -12.92 -3.55
CA MET A 18 2.02 -11.81 -2.92
C MET A 18 1.54 -10.46 -3.47
N LEU A 19 1.40 -10.31 -4.80
CA LEU A 19 0.90 -9.07 -5.41
C LEU A 19 -0.55 -8.73 -5.00
N PHE A 20 -1.37 -9.73 -4.70
CA PHE A 20 -2.71 -9.53 -4.16
C PHE A 20 -2.69 -9.02 -2.70
N ASP A 21 -1.75 -9.53 -1.90
CA ASP A 21 -1.56 -9.14 -0.50
C ASP A 21 -0.86 -7.77 -0.33
N THR A 22 -0.02 -7.36 -1.28
CA THR A 22 0.70 -6.07 -1.27
C THR A 22 -0.23 -4.86 -1.08
N PRO A 23 -1.31 -4.64 -1.86
CA PRO A 23 -2.19 -3.49 -1.67
C PRO A 23 -2.97 -3.53 -0.35
N ILE A 24 -3.26 -4.73 0.17
CA ILE A 24 -3.90 -4.92 1.48
C ILE A 24 -2.95 -4.44 2.59
N THR A 25 -1.69 -4.88 2.52
CA THR A 25 -0.64 -4.51 3.46
C THR A 25 -0.35 -3.00 3.43
N PHE A 26 -0.28 -2.42 2.22
CA PHE A 26 -0.14 -0.98 2.03
C PHE A 26 -1.28 -0.20 2.71
N ARG A 27 -2.54 -0.57 2.46
CA ARG A 27 -3.70 0.07 3.09
C ARG A 27 -3.63 0.00 4.61
N GLU A 28 -3.30 -1.17 5.16
CA GLU A 28 -3.24 -1.39 6.61
C GLU A 28 -2.16 -0.53 7.27
N LYS A 29 -0.95 -0.51 6.69
CA LYS A 29 0.13 0.34 7.19
C LYS A 29 -0.19 1.84 7.06
N VAL A 30 -0.79 2.28 5.95
CA VAL A 30 -1.24 3.69 5.83
C VAL A 30 -2.28 4.01 6.89
N CYS A 31 -3.25 3.12 7.13
CA CYS A 31 -4.26 3.32 8.17
C CYS A 31 -3.63 3.45 9.56
N GLU A 32 -2.68 2.58 9.89
CA GLU A 32 -1.95 2.63 11.16
C GLU A 32 -1.15 3.93 11.31
N GLN A 33 -0.28 4.24 10.34
CA GLN A 33 0.65 5.37 10.43
C GLN A 33 -0.05 6.73 10.35
N CYS A 34 -1.13 6.84 9.59
CA CYS A 34 -1.93 8.07 9.50
C CYS A 34 -3.10 8.12 10.50
N SER A 35 -3.24 7.12 11.39
CA SER A 35 -4.37 7.00 12.34
C SER A 35 -5.74 7.06 11.65
N TRP A 36 -5.86 6.44 10.48
CA TRP A 36 -7.09 6.37 9.72
C TRP A 36 -7.84 5.06 9.96
N SER A 37 -9.17 5.15 9.94
CA SER A 37 -10.00 3.97 9.74
C SER A 37 -9.97 3.52 8.27
N VAL A 38 -10.29 2.25 7.99
CA VAL A 38 -10.45 1.75 6.61
C VAL A 38 -11.46 2.61 5.80
N PRO A 39 -12.63 3.00 6.33
CA PRO A 39 -13.51 3.95 5.65
C PRO A 39 -12.84 5.30 5.35
N THR A 40 -12.03 5.84 6.27
CA THR A 40 -11.31 7.10 6.06
C THR A 40 -10.31 6.98 4.92
N PHE A 41 -9.55 5.89 4.86
CA PHE A 41 -8.63 5.60 3.75
C PHE A 41 -9.35 5.68 2.39
N TYR A 42 -10.47 4.95 2.23
CA TYR A 42 -11.19 4.95 0.96
C TYR A 42 -11.86 6.30 0.63
N ARG A 43 -12.24 7.10 1.64
CA ARG A 43 -12.72 8.47 1.40
C ARG A 43 -11.59 9.37 0.91
N LYS A 44 -10.41 9.32 1.55
CA LYS A 44 -9.22 10.08 1.17
C LYS A 44 -8.72 9.70 -0.22
N MET A 45 -8.66 8.40 -0.53
CA MET A 45 -8.28 7.88 -1.85
C MET A 45 -9.15 8.42 -3.00
N LYS A 46 -10.44 8.66 -2.75
CA LYS A 46 -11.37 9.23 -3.74
C LYS A 46 -11.46 10.76 -3.70
N SER A 47 -10.79 11.39 -2.75
CA SER A 47 -10.83 12.85 -2.59
C SER A 47 -9.96 13.50 -3.66
N MET A 48 -10.45 14.61 -4.21
CA MET A 48 -9.73 15.40 -5.19
C MET A 48 -9.34 16.74 -4.58
N ASP A 49 -8.23 17.29 -5.03
CA ASP A 49 -7.85 18.66 -4.72
C ASP A 49 -8.94 19.62 -5.21
N ARG A 50 -9.13 20.69 -4.46
CA ARG A 50 -10.17 21.69 -4.75
C ARG A 50 -9.52 23.02 -5.05
N VAL A 51 -10.09 23.74 -6.02
CA VAL A 51 -9.69 25.12 -6.32
C VAL A 51 -10.69 26.06 -5.64
N SER A 52 -10.19 26.98 -4.83
CA SER A 52 -10.97 28.05 -4.21
C SER A 52 -10.38 29.40 -4.63
N GLY A 53 -10.98 30.04 -5.63
CA GLY A 53 -10.44 31.24 -6.26
C GLY A 53 -9.11 30.94 -6.95
N LYS A 54 -8.01 31.59 -6.50
CA LYS A 54 -6.65 31.35 -6.99
C LYS A 54 -5.85 30.32 -6.18
N LYS A 55 -6.44 29.73 -5.13
CA LYS A 55 -5.74 28.81 -4.21
C LYS A 55 -6.12 27.35 -4.47
N LEU A 56 -5.12 26.48 -4.57
CA LEU A 56 -5.28 25.03 -4.55
C LEU A 56 -5.33 24.54 -3.09
N ILE A 57 -6.34 23.74 -2.77
CA ILE A 57 -6.52 23.09 -1.47
C ILE A 57 -6.35 21.59 -1.70
N SER A 58 -5.23 21.05 -1.21
CA SER A 58 -4.91 19.63 -1.32
C SER A 58 -5.88 18.77 -0.50
N ALA A 59 -6.27 17.62 -1.04
CA ALA A 59 -7.07 16.61 -0.33
C ALA A 59 -6.29 15.92 0.80
N LEU A 60 -4.95 15.90 0.67
CA LEU A 60 -4.02 15.34 1.64
C LEU A 60 -3.14 16.44 2.23
N SER A 61 -2.88 16.37 3.52
CA SER A 61 -1.85 17.22 4.13
C SER A 61 -0.45 16.78 3.70
N ASN A 62 0.54 17.67 3.78
CA ASN A 62 1.93 17.32 3.45
C ASN A 62 2.44 16.13 4.28
N ALA A 63 2.10 16.08 5.57
CA ALA A 63 2.50 14.98 6.44
C ALA A 63 1.84 13.64 6.03
N GLU A 64 0.58 13.68 5.57
CA GLU A 64 -0.09 12.49 5.02
C GLU A 64 0.61 12.02 3.75
N VAL A 65 1.00 12.93 2.85
CA VAL A 65 1.72 12.61 1.61
C VAL A 65 3.08 11.96 1.90
N ASP A 66 3.88 12.58 2.78
CA ASP A 66 5.20 12.06 3.15
C ASP A 66 5.09 10.67 3.77
N MET A 67 4.09 10.46 4.65
CA MET A 67 3.86 9.17 5.28
C MET A 67 3.40 8.11 4.27
N ILE A 68 2.50 8.46 3.35
CA ILE A 68 2.04 7.55 2.29
C ILE A 68 3.22 7.07 1.43
N MET A 69 4.11 7.98 1.03
CA MET A 69 5.30 7.63 0.25
C MET A 69 6.26 6.74 1.03
N LYS A 70 6.50 7.05 2.31
CA LYS A 70 7.33 6.22 3.19
C LYS A 70 6.78 4.79 3.30
N VAL A 71 5.48 4.64 3.52
CA VAL A 71 4.82 3.33 3.61
C VAL A 71 4.86 2.60 2.26
N PHE A 72 4.67 3.31 1.16
CA PHE A 72 4.78 2.75 -0.19
C PHE A 72 6.17 2.16 -0.43
N ASP A 73 7.23 2.93 -0.17
CA ASP A 73 8.61 2.49 -0.37
C ASP A 73 8.95 1.27 0.48
N GLU A 74 8.48 1.24 1.73
CA GLU A 74 8.65 0.10 2.63
C GLU A 74 7.98 -1.17 2.09
N VAL A 75 6.68 -1.09 1.79
CA VAL A 75 5.90 -2.24 1.32
C VAL A 75 6.42 -2.74 -0.03
N TYR A 76 6.78 -1.83 -0.93
CA TYR A 76 7.29 -2.21 -2.24
C TYR A 76 8.67 -2.83 -2.16
N ARG A 77 9.58 -2.29 -1.32
CA ARG A 77 10.89 -2.90 -1.07
C ARG A 77 10.77 -4.30 -0.49
N ASP A 78 9.91 -4.48 0.51
CA ASP A 78 9.68 -5.80 1.11
C ASP A 78 9.13 -6.80 0.08
N THR A 79 8.17 -6.35 -0.74
CA THR A 79 7.60 -7.15 -1.85
C THR A 79 8.66 -7.46 -2.91
N TRP A 80 9.51 -6.50 -3.26
CA TRP A 80 10.56 -6.67 -4.26
C TRP A 80 11.59 -7.70 -3.82
N ASN A 81 12.08 -7.57 -2.57
CA ASN A 81 13.04 -8.48 -1.95
C ASN A 81 12.48 -9.90 -1.85
N TYR A 82 11.17 -10.06 -1.60
CA TYR A 82 10.53 -11.37 -1.60
C TYR A 82 10.67 -12.11 -2.94
N PHE A 83 10.62 -11.38 -4.06
CA PHE A 83 10.74 -11.97 -5.41
C PHE A 83 12.16 -12.25 -5.86
N ASP A 84 13.20 -11.78 -5.14
CA ASP A 84 14.59 -12.05 -5.51
C ASP A 84 14.92 -13.56 -5.51
N LYS A 85 14.17 -14.36 -4.75
CA LYS A 85 14.29 -15.84 -4.76
C LYS A 85 14.05 -16.47 -6.15
N TYR A 86 13.36 -15.76 -7.05
CA TYR A 86 13.05 -16.21 -8.41
C TYR A 86 13.96 -15.62 -9.49
N ARG A 87 14.84 -14.67 -9.15
CA ARG A 87 15.69 -13.93 -10.12
C ARG A 87 17.09 -14.54 -10.30
N LYS A 88 17.26 -15.82 -9.95
CA LYS A 88 18.52 -16.56 -10.08
C LYS A 88 18.77 -16.99 -11.52
#